data_AF-A0A1E8FE57-F1
#
_entry.id   AF-A0A1E8FE57-F1
#
_cell.length_a   1.000
_cell.length_b   1.000
_cell.length_c   1.000
_cell.angle_alpha   90.00
_cell.angle_beta   90.00
_cell.angle_gamma   90.00
#
_symmetry.space_group_name_H-M   'P 1'
#
loop_
_entity.id
_entity.type
_entity.pdbx_description
1 polymer ?
#
loop_
_entity_poly.entity_id
_entity_poly.type
_entity_poly.pdbx_seq_one_letter_code
_entity_poly.pdbx_strand_id
1 'polypeptide(L)'
;MLDMGEAFKATEECVIALEAMKDIKAEYMNTVYTTLGSIVIAIGWILTSLESRNFIAKHERIRSIMLAAILFFCIFHFKNLLQIAERARNLNLALDKLCHNIPFVLSDIYVIKDWWPWASITFNGVMFLGLLSMILTIKKEKE
;
A
#
# COMPACT_ATOMS: atom_id res chain seq x y z
N MET A 1 44.50 0.58 9.40
CA MET A 1 44.63 0.38 7.94
C MET A 1 43.67 -0.75 7.63
N LEU A 2 42.48 -0.44 7.10
CA LEU A 2 41.50 -1.47 6.77
C LEU A 2 42.09 -2.36 5.66
N ASP A 3 41.91 -3.67 5.78
CA ASP A 3 42.24 -4.60 4.71
C ASP A 3 41.43 -4.22 3.46
N MET A 4 42.07 -4.15 2.30
CA MET A 4 41.38 -3.82 1.04
C MET A 4 40.23 -4.79 0.75
N GLY A 5 40.29 -6.03 1.23
CA GLY A 5 39.19 -6.99 1.15
C GLY A 5 37.96 -6.59 1.98
N GLU A 6 38.16 -6.05 3.19
CA GLU A 6 37.06 -5.60 4.06
C GLU A 6 36.40 -4.33 3.51
N ALA A 7 37.18 -3.41 2.95
CA ALA A 7 36.66 -2.20 2.33
C ALA A 7 35.80 -2.49 1.08
N PHE A 8 36.20 -3.47 0.26
CA PHE A 8 35.42 -3.88 -0.91
C PHE A 8 34.08 -4.51 -0.50
N LYS A 9 34.10 -5.42 0.48
CA LYS A 9 32.89 -6.09 0.98
C LYS A 9 31.88 -5.11 1.59
N ALA A 10 32.34 -4.13 2.38
CA ALA A 10 31.46 -3.11 2.95
C ALA A 10 30.78 -2.26 1.87
N THR A 11 31.47 -2.00 0.75
CA THR A 11 30.91 -1.27 -0.39
C THR A 11 29.82 -2.09 -1.10
N GLU A 12 30.05 -3.39 -1.27
CA GLU A 12 29.07 -4.31 -1.88
C GLU A 12 27.79 -4.45 -1.03
N GLU A 13 27.93 -4.69 0.27
CA GLU A 13 26.80 -4.79 1.20
C GLU A 13 25.96 -3.50 1.21
N CYS A 14 26.64 -2.36 1.12
CA CYS A 14 26.01 -1.05 1.07
C CYS A 14 25.19 -0.82 -0.21
N VAL A 15 25.71 -1.23 -1.38
CA VAL A 15 24.98 -1.17 -2.65
C VAL A 15 23.74 -2.06 -2.62
N ILE A 16 23.88 -3.30 -2.13
CA ILE A 16 22.76 -4.25 -2.00
C ILE A 16 21.67 -3.67 -1.10
N ALA A 17 22.04 -3.06 0.03
CA ALA A 17 21.07 -2.46 0.95
C ALA A 17 20.34 -1.26 0.32
N LEU A 18 21.02 -0.43 -0.47
CA LEU A 18 20.41 0.67 -1.22
C LEU A 18 19.41 0.17 -2.28
N GLU A 19 19.76 -0.88 -3.02
CA GLU A 19 18.85 -1.48 -4.00
C GLU A 19 17.60 -2.05 -3.33
N ALA A 20 17.77 -2.76 -2.20
CA ALA A 20 16.66 -3.26 -1.41
C ALA A 20 15.75 -2.13 -0.87
N MET A 21 16.32 -0.99 -0.46
CA MET A 21 15.54 0.20 -0.05
C MET A 21 14.70 0.76 -1.21
N LYS A 22 15.29 0.85 -2.41
CA LYS A 22 14.59 1.29 -3.61
C LYS A 22 13.43 0.36 -3.94
N ASP A 23 13.64 -0.94 -3.87
CA ASP A 23 12.60 -1.95 -4.16
C ASP A 23 11.46 -1.91 -3.14
N ILE A 24 11.78 -1.80 -1.84
CA ILE A 24 10.76 -1.64 -0.79
C ILE A 24 9.94 -0.36 -0.99
N LYS A 25 10.58 0.75 -1.37
CA LYS A 25 9.85 1.98 -1.71
C LYS A 25 8.95 1.79 -2.93
N ALA A 26 9.43 1.13 -3.97
CA ALA A 26 8.63 0.84 -5.15
C ALA A 26 7.42 -0.05 -4.80
N GLU A 27 7.63 -1.11 -4.01
CA GLU A 27 6.59 -1.99 -3.48
C GLU A 27 5.53 -1.20 -2.68
N TYR A 28 5.98 -0.28 -1.82
CA TYR A 28 5.11 0.61 -1.05
C TYR A 28 4.24 1.46 -1.99
N MET A 29 4.86 2.22 -2.89
CA MET A 29 4.12 3.12 -3.79
C MET A 29 3.15 2.35 -4.69
N ASN A 30 3.57 1.19 -5.21
CA ASN A 30 2.73 0.31 -6.00
C ASN A 30 1.51 -0.17 -5.18
N THR A 31 1.74 -0.65 -3.96
CA THR A 31 0.66 -1.09 -3.05
C THR A 31 -0.37 0.02 -2.81
N VAL A 32 0.10 1.25 -2.56
CA VAL A 32 -0.78 2.41 -2.33
C VAL A 32 -1.61 2.71 -3.58
N TYR A 33 -0.97 2.88 -4.73
CA TYR A 33 -1.65 3.36 -5.95
C TYR A 33 -2.47 2.28 -6.65
N THR A 34 -2.04 1.03 -6.66
CA THR A 34 -2.84 -0.07 -7.21
C THR A 34 -4.12 -0.24 -6.41
N THR A 35 -4.04 -0.20 -5.07
CA THR A 35 -5.23 -0.28 -4.21
C THR A 35 -6.19 0.87 -4.49
N LEU A 36 -5.67 2.11 -4.54
CA LEU A 36 -6.46 3.29 -4.89
C LEU A 36 -7.16 3.12 -6.25
N GLY A 37 -6.41 2.75 -7.28
CA GLY A 37 -6.92 2.54 -8.62
C GLY A 37 -8.03 1.49 -8.66
N SER A 38 -7.85 0.36 -7.98
CA SER A 38 -8.87 -0.68 -7.89
C SER A 38 -10.15 -0.19 -7.20
N ILE A 39 -10.04 0.57 -6.11
CA ILE A 39 -11.23 1.11 -5.42
C ILE A 39 -11.96 2.14 -6.30
N VAL A 40 -11.22 3.03 -6.96
CA VAL A 40 -11.79 4.02 -7.89
C VAL A 40 -12.54 3.33 -9.03
N ILE A 41 -11.97 2.27 -9.61
CA ILE A 41 -12.63 1.48 -10.65
C ILE A 41 -13.92 0.85 -10.12
N ALA A 42 -13.89 0.24 -8.92
CA ALA A 42 -15.07 -0.36 -8.32
C ALA A 42 -16.18 0.68 -8.05
N ILE A 43 -15.81 1.85 -7.53
CA ILE A 43 -16.74 2.98 -7.34
C ILE A 43 -17.32 3.44 -8.67
N GLY A 44 -16.47 3.67 -9.67
CA GLY A 44 -16.89 4.10 -11.01
C GLY A 44 -17.85 3.09 -11.65
N TRP A 45 -17.56 1.80 -11.52
CA TRP A 45 -18.44 0.72 -12.00
C TRP A 45 -19.83 0.77 -11.35
N ILE A 46 -19.90 0.91 -10.03
CA ILE A 46 -21.18 1.02 -9.31
C ILE A 46 -21.93 2.31 -9.69
N LEU A 47 -21.25 3.43 -9.87
CA LEU A 47 -21.88 4.71 -10.24
C LEU A 47 -22.42 4.71 -11.68
N THR A 48 -21.72 4.07 -12.61
CA THR A 48 -22.02 4.19 -14.04
C THR A 48 -22.91 3.09 -14.59
N SER A 49 -22.93 1.89 -13.99
CA SER A 49 -23.76 0.78 -14.48
C SER A 49 -25.03 0.60 -13.65
N LEU A 50 -26.18 0.83 -14.30
CA LEU A 50 -27.49 0.55 -13.72
C LEU A 50 -27.68 -0.97 -13.49
N GLU A 51 -27.23 -1.78 -14.44
CA GLU A 51 -27.31 -3.25 -14.38
C GLU A 51 -26.59 -3.79 -13.14
N SER A 52 -25.43 -3.22 -12.82
CA SER A 52 -24.63 -3.62 -11.66
C SER A 52 -25.34 -3.30 -10.35
N ARG A 53 -25.91 -2.11 -10.23
CA ARG A 53 -26.73 -1.74 -9.06
C ARG A 53 -27.96 -2.63 -8.92
N ASN A 54 -28.67 -2.89 -10.01
CA ASN A 54 -29.85 -3.76 -10.01
C ASN A 54 -29.50 -5.19 -9.64
N PHE A 55 -28.37 -5.70 -10.14
CA PHE A 55 -27.87 -7.02 -9.79
C PHE A 55 -27.55 -7.13 -8.29
N ILE A 56 -26.81 -6.15 -7.73
CA ILE A 56 -26.48 -6.11 -6.30
C ILE A 56 -27.75 -5.98 -5.45
N ALA A 57 -28.70 -5.13 -5.85
CA ALA A 57 -29.96 -4.91 -5.15
C ALA A 57 -30.85 -6.17 -5.11
N LYS A 58 -30.84 -6.98 -6.18
CA LYS A 58 -31.63 -8.20 -6.28
C LYS A 58 -31.03 -9.36 -5.47
N HIS A 59 -29.71 -9.40 -5.27
CA HIS A 59 -29.03 -10.56 -4.70
C HIS A 59 -28.36 -10.22 -3.35
N GLU A 60 -29.12 -10.29 -2.26
CA GLU A 60 -28.64 -9.93 -0.92
C GLU A 60 -27.41 -10.72 -0.47
N ARG A 61 -27.33 -12.02 -0.80
CA ARG A 61 -26.18 -12.85 -0.47
C ARG A 61 -24.90 -12.35 -1.15
N ILE A 62 -24.99 -11.94 -2.42
CA ILE A 62 -23.86 -11.38 -3.16
C ILE A 62 -23.45 -10.05 -2.53
N ARG A 63 -24.41 -9.19 -2.20
CA ARG A 63 -24.15 -7.93 -1.48
C ARG A 63 -23.36 -8.17 -0.18
N SER A 64 -23.77 -9.13 0.65
CA SER A 64 -23.07 -9.46 1.89
C SER A 64 -21.65 -10.00 1.66
N ILE A 65 -21.45 -10.84 0.63
CA ILE A 65 -20.13 -11.34 0.24
C ILE A 65 -19.22 -10.18 -0.21
N MET A 66 -19.74 -9.26 -1.03
CA MET A 66 -18.99 -8.09 -1.48
C MET A 66 -18.55 -7.21 -0.29
N LEU A 67 -19.45 -6.94 0.66
CA LEU A 67 -19.14 -6.17 1.86
C LEU A 67 -18.04 -6.84 2.69
N ALA A 68 -18.14 -8.16 2.90
CA ALA A 68 -17.13 -8.93 3.62
C ALA A 68 -15.78 -8.91 2.89
N ALA A 69 -15.77 -9.04 1.56
CA ALA A 69 -14.57 -8.97 0.75
C ALA A 69 -13.90 -7.59 0.84
N ILE A 70 -14.67 -6.51 0.76
CA ILE A 70 -14.14 -5.13 0.88
C ILE A 70 -13.52 -4.91 2.26
N LEU A 71 -14.18 -5.35 3.33
CA LEU A 71 -13.64 -5.24 4.68
C LEU A 71 -12.34 -6.05 4.84
N PHE A 72 -12.31 -7.27 4.31
CA PHE A 72 -11.11 -8.10 4.29
C PHE A 72 -9.96 -7.41 3.55
N PHE A 73 -10.20 -6.88 2.34
CA PHE A 73 -9.19 -6.17 1.57
C PHE A 73 -8.68 -4.91 2.27
N CYS A 74 -9.55 -4.18 2.96
CA CYS A 74 -9.16 -3.02 3.76
C CYS A 74 -8.19 -3.41 4.89
N ILE A 75 -8.53 -4.44 5.68
CA ILE A 75 -7.68 -4.94 6.77
C ILE A 75 -6.35 -5.47 6.22
N PHE A 76 -6.41 -6.25 5.15
CA PHE A 76 -5.23 -6.81 4.50
C PHE A 76 -4.29 -5.72 3.99
N HIS A 77 -4.84 -4.70 3.32
CA HIS A 77 -4.09 -3.55 2.82
C HIS A 77 -3.39 -2.80 3.96
N PHE A 78 -4.08 -2.54 5.08
CA PHE A 78 -3.49 -1.85 6.23
C PHE A 78 -2.35 -2.65 6.85
N LYS A 79 -2.55 -3.96 7.04
CA LYS A 79 -1.48 -4.84 7.52
C LYS A 79 -0.27 -4.84 6.59
N ASN A 80 -0.50 -4.93 5.28
CA ASN A 80 0.58 -4.94 4.30
C ASN A 80 1.38 -3.63 4.31
N LEU A 81 0.71 -2.47 4.38
CA LEU A 81 1.39 -1.17 4.47
C LEU A 81 2.25 -1.03 5.72
N LEU A 82 1.74 -1.47 6.87
CA LEU A 82 2.50 -1.44 8.12
C LEU A 82 3.72 -2.36 8.06
N GLN A 83 3.57 -3.56 7.49
CA GLN A 83 4.68 -4.50 7.32
C GLN A 83 5.75 -3.98 6.35
N ILE A 84 5.35 -3.35 5.23
CA ILE A 84 6.29 -2.69 4.31
C ILE A 84 7.05 -1.56 5.03
N ALA A 85 6.34 -0.73 5.80
CA ALA A 85 6.95 0.37 6.56
C ALA A 85 7.94 -0.12 7.62
N GLU A 86 7.60 -1.20 8.33
CA GLU A 86 8.50 -1.83 9.30
C GLU A 86 9.77 -2.38 8.63
N ARG A 87 9.64 -3.09 7.50
CA ARG A 87 10.78 -3.56 6.71
C ARG A 87 11.67 -2.41 6.24
N ALA A 88 11.07 -1.31 5.76
CA ALA A 88 11.80 -0.11 5.35
C ALA A 88 12.57 0.52 6.53
N ARG A 89 11.95 0.63 7.70
CA ARG A 89 12.58 1.19 8.90
C ARG A 89 13.76 0.32 9.36
N ASN A 90 13.57 -0.99 9.42
CA ASN A 90 14.61 -1.92 9.83
C ASN A 90 15.80 -1.88 8.86
N LEU A 91 15.54 -1.81 7.56
CA LEU A 91 16.60 -1.69 6.55
C LEU A 91 17.32 -0.35 6.62
N ASN A 92 16.61 0.76 6.85
CA ASN A 92 17.23 2.08 7.01
C ASN A 92 18.19 2.11 8.23
N LEU A 93 17.79 1.51 9.35
CA LEU A 93 18.66 1.37 10.53
C LEU A 93 19.89 0.48 10.28
N ALA A 94 19.77 -0.53 9.41
CA ALA A 94 20.90 -1.36 9.00
C ALA A 94 21.83 -0.59 8.04
N LEU A 95 21.27 0.20 7.13
CA LEU A 95 22.01 1.00 6.16
C LEU A 95 22.89 2.05 6.86
N ASP A 96 22.40 2.73 7.89
CA ASP A 96 23.20 3.67 8.70
C ASP A 96 24.43 3.01 9.34
N LYS A 97 24.36 1.70 9.64
CA LYS A 97 25.47 0.94 10.22
C LYS A 97 26.46 0.44 9.17
N LEU A 98 25.96 -0.01 8.03
CA LEU A 98 26.76 -0.62 6.95
C LEU A 98 27.44 0.42 6.06
N CYS A 99 26.78 1.56 5.86
CA CYS A 99 27.18 2.57 4.90
C CYS A 99 27.70 3.83 5.59
N HIS A 100 28.97 3.81 6.02
CA HIS A 100 29.62 5.04 6.48
C HIS A 100 29.83 6.00 5.29
N ASN A 101 29.38 7.24 5.41
CA ASN A 101 29.51 8.32 4.41
C ASN A 101 28.63 8.21 3.14
N ILE A 102 27.50 7.50 3.16
CA ILE A 102 26.48 7.76 2.13
C ILE A 102 26.03 9.23 2.28
N PRO A 103 25.99 10.01 1.19
CA PRO A 103 25.40 11.33 1.22
C PRO A 103 23.95 11.22 1.72
N PHE A 104 23.61 11.96 2.78
CA PHE A 104 22.26 12.01 3.36
C PHE A 104 21.14 12.21 2.31
N VAL A 105 21.48 12.89 1.22
CA VAL A 105 20.58 13.12 0.08
C VAL A 105 20.16 11.82 -0.61
N LEU A 106 21.06 10.83 -0.73
CA LEU A 106 20.77 9.57 -1.40
C LEU A 106 19.86 8.67 -0.55
N SER A 107 20.03 8.67 0.77
CA SER A 107 19.18 7.89 1.68
C SER A 107 17.78 8.50 1.79
N ASP A 108 17.65 9.82 1.95
CA ASP A 108 16.34 10.48 2.10
C ASP A 108 15.40 10.25 0.89
N ILE A 109 15.96 10.07 -0.32
CA ILE A 109 15.17 9.75 -1.51
C ILE A 109 14.45 8.41 -1.38
N TYR A 110 15.04 7.40 -0.74
CA TYR A 110 14.46 6.05 -0.68
C TYR A 110 13.73 5.76 0.64
N VAL A 111 13.81 6.66 1.61
CA VAL A 111 13.13 6.51 2.90
C VAL A 111 11.62 6.66 2.76
N ILE A 112 10.90 5.66 3.27
CA ILE A 112 9.47 5.77 3.55
C ILE A 112 9.32 6.55 4.86
N LYS A 113 8.75 7.76 4.78
CA LYS A 113 8.58 8.60 5.98
C LYS A 113 7.53 7.99 6.91
N ASP A 114 7.71 8.14 8.22
CA ASP A 114 6.83 7.53 9.23
C ASP A 114 5.35 7.94 9.10
N TRP A 115 5.07 9.12 8.54
CA TRP A 115 3.70 9.59 8.31
C TRP A 115 3.07 9.05 7.02
N TRP A 116 3.85 8.50 6.08
CA TRP A 116 3.34 8.01 4.80
C TRP A 116 2.31 6.88 4.97
N PRO A 117 2.55 5.83 5.78
CA PRO A 117 1.57 4.77 5.98
C PRO A 117 0.25 5.30 6.52
N TRP A 118 0.29 6.24 7.46
CA TRP A 118 -0.91 6.85 8.03
C TRP A 118 -1.67 7.70 7.03
N ALA A 119 -0.97 8.47 6.19
CA ALA A 119 -1.59 9.20 5.10
C ALA A 119 -2.27 8.25 4.09
N SER A 120 -1.62 7.15 3.75
CA SER A 120 -2.20 6.16 2.84
C SER A 120 -3.40 5.42 3.45
N ILE A 121 -3.30 4.97 4.71
CA ILE A 121 -4.39 4.35 5.46
C ILE A 121 -5.60 5.28 5.50
N THR A 122 -5.38 6.57 5.76
CA THR A 122 -6.45 7.57 5.79
C THR A 122 -7.08 7.73 4.41
N PHE A 123 -6.27 7.95 3.37
CA PHE A 123 -6.76 8.21 2.03
C PHE A 123 -7.49 7.01 1.43
N ASN A 124 -6.86 5.82 1.43
CA ASN A 124 -7.50 4.59 0.96
C ASN A 124 -8.66 4.17 1.86
N GLY A 125 -8.56 4.41 3.17
CA GLY A 125 -9.63 4.13 4.14
C GLY A 125 -10.91 4.90 3.83
N VAL A 126 -10.81 6.20 3.54
CA VAL A 126 -11.96 7.02 3.09
C VAL A 126 -12.59 6.44 1.83
N MET A 127 -11.78 6.01 0.86
CA MET A 127 -12.27 5.41 -0.38
C MET A 127 -12.98 4.06 -0.14
N PHE A 128 -12.42 3.21 0.72
CA PHE A 128 -13.07 1.97 1.15
C PHE A 128 -14.41 2.22 1.84
N LEU A 129 -14.46 3.19 2.75
CA LEU A 129 -15.70 3.58 3.44
C LEU A 129 -16.74 4.12 2.45
N GLY A 130 -16.31 4.92 1.46
CA GLY A 130 -17.18 5.39 0.37
C GLY A 130 -17.79 4.22 -0.41
N LEU A 131 -16.96 3.26 -0.83
CA LEU A 131 -17.42 2.06 -1.54
C LEU A 131 -18.39 1.21 -0.69
N LEU A 132 -18.08 1.00 0.58
CA LEU A 132 -18.96 0.28 1.52
C LEU A 132 -20.32 0.97 1.65
N SER A 133 -20.32 2.29 1.87
CA SER A 133 -21.53 3.10 1.98
C SER A 133 -22.39 3.01 0.71
N MET A 134 -21.76 3.08 -0.46
CA MET A 134 -22.48 2.91 -1.73
C MET A 134 -23.15 1.55 -1.83
N ILE A 135 -22.45 0.45 -1.52
CA ILE A 135 -23.05 -0.90 -1.60
C ILE A 135 -24.19 -1.08 -0.59
N LEU A 136 -24.05 -0.50 0.61
CA LEU A 136 -25.10 -0.54 1.64
C LEU A 136 -26.34 0.26 1.27
N THR A 137 -26.17 1.36 0.53
CA THR A 137 -27.27 2.25 0.13
C THR A 137 -28.00 1.80 -1.13
N ILE A 138 -27.43 0.87 -1.91
CA ILE A 138 -28.12 0.24 -3.05
C ILE A 138 -29.38 -0.49 -2.54
N LYS A 139 -30.53 0.04 -2.93
CA LYS A 139 -31.85 -0.53 -2.66
C LYS A 139 -32.44 -1.10 -3.95
N LYS A 140 -33.34 -2.06 -3.80
CA LYS A 140 -34.15 -2.56 -4.91
C LYS A 140 -35.07 -1.42 -5.36
N GLU A 141 -34.92 -0.99 -6.60
CA GLU A 141 -35.94 -0.11 -7.21
C GLU A 141 -37.26 -0.88 -7.21
N LYS A 142 -38.35 -0.21 -6.82
CA LYS A 142 -39.68 -0.78 -6.95
C LYS A 142 -40.00 -0.78 -8.44
N GLU A 143 -39.98 -1.97 -9.04
CA GLU A 143 -40.62 -2.23 -10.33
C GLU A 143 -42.12 -1.87 -10.26
#